data_AF-A0A0D6L8B6-F1
#
_entry.id   AF-A0A0D6L8B6-F1
#
_cell.length_a   1.000
_cell.length_b   1.000
_cell.length_c   1.000
_cell.angle_alpha   90.00
_cell.angle_beta   90.00
_cell.angle_gamma   90.00
#
_symmetry.space_group_name_H-M   'P 1'
#
loop_
_entity.id
_entity.type
_entity.pdbx_description
1 polymer ?
#
loop_
_entity_poly.entity_id
_entity_poly.type
_entity_poly.pdbx_seq_one_letter_code
_entity_poly.pdbx_strand_id
1 'polypeptide(L)'
;GSELFSGGNDGVVVRHDVVTHKPLSVHEERHPVYSISANPIDVNVVAASRESGVVAFYDRRESKEGSFCLIDEGQLFRGQYNPANALFFATASNRGIRLYDLRNRKKALLDLRTLVKEAIYVEWNSTGTALAALQSHSDPTYIDVWSSLPIPYSYDKPRIRVKKTYLSELSFDEGLVADDTAEDLNMLNYFDQLDN
;
A
#
# COMPACT_ATOMS: atom_id res chain seq x y z
N GLY A 1 3.73 11.91 13.48
CA GLY A 1 2.66 11.42 14.37
C GLY A 1 3.29 10.81 15.61
N SER A 2 2.57 10.75 16.72
CA SER A 2 3.04 10.15 17.99
C SER A 2 2.66 8.68 18.16
N GLU A 3 2.07 8.06 17.13
CA GLU A 3 1.62 6.67 17.17
C GLU A 3 2.20 5.87 16.00
N LEU A 4 2.42 4.58 16.21
CA LEU A 4 2.90 3.61 15.23
C LEU A 4 2.01 2.36 15.27
N PHE A 5 1.72 1.77 14.11
CA PHE A 5 1.08 0.46 14.03
C PHE A 5 2.10 -0.59 13.58
N SER A 6 2.08 -1.76 14.22
CA SER A 6 2.90 -2.92 13.85
C SER A 6 2.03 -4.16 13.68
N GLY A 7 2.43 -5.04 12.76
CA GLY A 7 1.77 -6.31 12.49
C GLY A 7 2.80 -7.43 12.46
N GLY A 8 2.46 -8.59 13.01
CA GLY A 8 3.39 -9.71 13.15
C GLY A 8 2.89 -11.04 12.59
N ASN A 9 3.81 -12.00 12.50
CA ASN A 9 3.51 -13.40 12.15
C ASN A 9 2.72 -14.14 13.22
N ASP A 10 2.64 -13.59 14.42
CA ASP A 10 1.76 -14.01 15.51
C ASP A 10 0.29 -13.64 15.25
N GLY A 11 -0.01 -12.91 14.17
CA GLY A 11 -1.35 -12.46 13.83
C GLY A 11 -1.81 -11.25 14.64
N VAL A 12 -0.90 -10.62 15.38
CA VAL A 12 -1.22 -9.48 16.25
C VAL A 12 -0.98 -8.17 15.51
N VAL A 13 -1.92 -7.23 15.66
CA VAL A 13 -1.76 -5.82 15.29
C VAL A 13 -1.73 -4.99 16.56
N VAL A 14 -0.66 -4.22 16.74
CA VAL A 14 -0.47 -3.37 17.92
C VAL A 14 -0.38 -1.91 17.49
N ARG A 15 -1.11 -1.05 18.19
CA ARG A 15 -0.94 0.41 18.15
C ARG A 15 -0.05 0.82 19.31
N HIS A 16 1.03 1.54 19.03
CA HIS A 16 2.02 1.98 20.00
C HIS A 16 1.97 3.50 20.14
N ASP A 17 2.19 3.98 21.36
CA ASP A 17 2.58 5.37 21.59
C ASP A 17 4.10 5.47 21.47
N VAL A 18 4.57 6.30 20.55
CA VAL A 18 6.01 6.45 20.23
C VAL A 18 6.77 7.16 21.36
N VAL A 19 6.11 8.00 22.15
CA VAL A 19 6.74 8.79 23.21
C VAL A 19 6.90 7.98 24.48
N THR A 20 5.87 7.21 24.85
CA THR A 20 5.84 6.41 26.08
C THR A 20 6.31 4.97 25.88
N HIS A 21 6.46 4.54 24.63
CA HIS A 21 6.77 3.15 24.24
C HIS A 21 5.75 2.12 24.74
N LYS A 22 4.53 2.54 25.04
CA LYS A 22 3.47 1.66 25.55
C LYS A 22 2.49 1.26 24.44
N PRO A 23 1.96 0.03 24.47
CA PRO A 23 0.86 -0.36 23.60
C PRO A 23 -0.41 0.38 24.01
N LEU A 24 -1.07 1.01 23.03
CA LEU A 24 -2.35 1.70 23.16
C LEU A 24 -3.52 0.76 22.87
N SER A 25 -3.37 -0.14 21.89
CA SER A 25 -4.35 -1.19 21.59
C SER A 25 -3.70 -2.41 20.97
N VAL A 26 -4.32 -3.57 21.18
CA VAL A 26 -3.87 -4.88 20.67
C VAL A 26 -5.07 -5.59 20.03
N HIS A 27 -4.92 -5.97 18.77
CA HIS A 27 -5.92 -6.70 18.00
C HIS A 27 -5.33 -8.04 17.55
N GLU A 28 -5.89 -9.12 18.09
CA GLU A 28 -5.46 -10.48 17.80
C GLU A 28 -6.49 -11.15 16.91
N GLU A 29 -6.04 -11.70 15.79
CA GLU A 29 -6.87 -12.55 14.94
C GLU A 29 -6.04 -13.71 14.41
N ARG A 30 -6.73 -14.67 13.80
CA ARG A 30 -6.11 -15.81 13.16
C ARG A 30 -5.32 -15.34 11.92
N HIS A 31 -4.13 -15.92 11.74
CA HIS A 31 -3.21 -15.75 10.61
C HIS A 31 -2.25 -14.54 10.69
N PRO A 32 -0.99 -14.72 10.21
CA PRO A 32 0.02 -13.66 10.09
C PRO A 32 -0.49 -12.37 9.42
N VAL A 33 0.02 -11.23 9.89
CA VAL A 33 -0.14 -9.92 9.26
C VAL A 33 1.11 -9.63 8.43
N TYR A 34 0.97 -9.53 7.11
CA TYR A 34 2.11 -9.28 6.22
C TYR A 34 2.23 -7.82 5.78
N SER A 35 1.16 -7.04 5.88
CA SER A 35 1.18 -5.63 5.49
C SER A 35 0.23 -4.79 6.33
N ILE A 36 0.65 -3.57 6.63
CA ILE A 36 -0.15 -2.53 7.25
C ILE A 36 -0.19 -1.32 6.34
N SER A 37 -1.38 -0.76 6.14
CA SER A 37 -1.58 0.47 5.36
C SER A 37 -2.42 1.45 6.15
N ALA A 38 -1.84 2.61 6.48
CA ALA A 38 -2.60 3.72 7.05
C ALA A 38 -3.58 4.29 6.01
N ASN A 39 -4.77 4.69 6.44
CA ASN A 39 -5.68 5.44 5.58
C ASN A 39 -5.09 6.85 5.32
N PRO A 40 -4.95 7.28 4.06
CA PRO A 40 -4.27 8.53 3.73
C PRO A 40 -5.10 9.78 4.06
N ILE A 41 -6.39 9.64 4.36
CA ILE A 41 -7.30 10.74 4.68
C ILE A 41 -7.69 10.72 6.16
N ASP A 42 -7.92 9.55 6.75
CA ASP A 42 -8.35 9.40 8.14
C ASP A 42 -7.31 8.66 8.99
N VAL A 43 -6.57 9.41 9.79
CA VAL A 43 -5.52 8.91 10.71
C VAL A 43 -6.04 7.91 11.75
N ASN A 44 -7.35 7.82 11.97
CA ASN A 44 -7.94 6.87 12.93
C ASN A 44 -8.04 5.45 12.36
N VAL A 45 -7.88 5.29 11.04
CA VAL A 45 -8.15 4.03 10.33
C VAL A 45 -6.87 3.45 9.77
N VAL A 46 -6.65 2.16 10.04
CA VAL A 46 -5.55 1.38 9.47
C VAL A 46 -6.06 0.06 8.91
N ALA A 47 -5.50 -0.37 7.79
CA ALA A 47 -5.75 -1.68 7.21
C ALA A 47 -4.61 -2.64 7.55
N ALA A 48 -4.94 -3.88 7.92
CA ALA A 48 -3.99 -4.96 8.11
C ALA A 48 -4.32 -6.11 7.16
N SER A 49 -3.41 -6.43 6.25
CA SER A 49 -3.56 -7.52 5.30
C SER A 49 -2.93 -8.79 5.85
N ARG A 50 -3.74 -9.85 5.89
CA ARG A 50 -3.36 -11.14 6.48
C ARG A 50 -3.17 -12.19 5.42
N GLU A 51 -2.30 -13.15 5.71
CA GLU A 51 -2.01 -14.31 4.86
C GLU A 51 -3.30 -15.00 4.37
N SER A 52 -4.35 -15.07 5.19
CA SER A 52 -5.62 -15.76 4.89
C SER A 52 -6.43 -15.19 3.74
N GLY A 53 -6.07 -14.02 3.20
CA GLY A 53 -6.92 -13.30 2.24
C GLY A 53 -7.79 -12.22 2.88
N VAL A 54 -7.78 -12.11 4.21
CA VAL A 54 -8.56 -11.10 4.93
C VAL A 54 -7.75 -9.81 5.07
N VAL A 55 -8.37 -8.68 4.76
CA VAL A 55 -7.88 -7.36 5.18
C VAL A 55 -8.84 -6.83 6.24
N ALA A 56 -8.34 -6.67 7.46
CA ALA A 56 -9.08 -6.07 8.56
C ALA A 56 -8.85 -4.57 8.60
N PHE A 57 -9.91 -3.79 8.75
CA PHE A 57 -9.82 -2.34 8.90
C PHE A 57 -10.14 -1.97 10.34
N TYR A 58 -9.14 -1.43 11.04
CA TYR A 58 -9.25 -1.02 12.42
C TYR A 58 -9.47 0.49 12.49
N ASP A 59 -10.60 0.89 13.04
CA ASP A 59 -10.88 2.26 13.41
C ASP A 59 -10.77 2.40 14.93
N ARG A 60 -9.86 3.24 15.42
CA ARG A 60 -9.67 3.42 16.87
C ARG A 60 -10.84 4.12 17.57
N ARG A 61 -11.78 4.68 16.82
CA ARG A 61 -13.01 5.30 17.35
C ARG A 61 -14.10 4.26 17.63
N GLU A 62 -14.04 3.11 16.98
CA GLU A 62 -15.07 2.07 17.06
C GLU A 62 -14.70 0.97 18.08
N SER A 63 -15.72 0.35 18.68
CA SER A 63 -15.54 -0.87 19.47
C SER A 63 -15.31 -2.07 18.56
N LYS A 64 -14.80 -3.20 19.11
CA LYS A 64 -14.47 -4.42 18.34
C LYS A 64 -15.60 -4.90 17.41
N GLU A 65 -16.86 -4.61 17.72
CA GLU A 65 -18.03 -5.04 16.92
C GLU A 65 -18.24 -4.23 15.63
N GLY A 66 -17.55 -3.10 15.43
CA GLY A 66 -17.61 -2.28 14.20
C GLY A 66 -16.58 -2.65 13.12
N SER A 67 -15.63 -3.54 13.42
CA SER A 67 -14.54 -3.87 12.50
C SER A 67 -15.05 -4.44 11.18
N PHE A 68 -14.75 -3.74 10.08
CA PHE A 68 -15.10 -4.20 8.75
C PHE A 68 -13.90 -4.86 8.07
N CYS A 69 -14.18 -5.84 7.21
CA CYS A 69 -13.14 -6.56 6.49
C CYS A 69 -13.44 -6.68 4.99
N LEU A 70 -12.35 -6.80 4.23
CA LEU A 70 -12.33 -7.18 2.82
C LEU A 70 -11.83 -8.63 2.74
N ILE A 71 -12.39 -9.42 1.82
CA ILE A 71 -11.94 -10.79 1.57
C ILE A 71 -11.45 -10.88 0.12
N ASP A 72 -10.17 -11.19 -0.03
CA ASP A 72 -9.53 -11.58 -1.28
C ASP A 72 -9.52 -13.11 -1.40
N GLU A 73 -9.66 -13.64 -2.62
CA GLU A 73 -9.72 -15.09 -2.86
C GLU A 73 -8.34 -15.77 -2.86
N GLY A 74 -7.26 -15.06 -2.56
CA GLY A 74 -5.88 -15.56 -2.54
C GLY A 74 -5.17 -15.32 -1.20
N GLN A 75 -3.98 -15.91 -1.09
CA GLN A 75 -3.06 -15.64 0.03
C GLN A 75 -2.47 -14.25 -0.17
N LEU A 76 -2.80 -13.29 0.70
CA LEU A 76 -2.33 -11.91 0.56
C LEU A 76 -0.90 -11.79 1.04
N PHE A 77 -0.12 -10.98 0.33
CA PHE A 77 1.22 -10.57 0.72
C PHE A 77 1.28 -9.08 1.02
N ARG A 78 0.48 -8.27 0.32
CA ARG A 78 0.38 -6.82 0.55
C ARG A 78 -1.01 -6.30 0.27
N GLY A 79 -1.39 -5.25 0.99
CA GLY A 79 -2.57 -4.46 0.71
C GLY A 79 -2.31 -2.99 1.03
N GLN A 80 -2.81 -2.10 0.17
CA GLN A 80 -2.52 -0.68 0.27
C GLN A 80 -3.71 0.18 -0.15
N TYR A 81 -4.01 1.21 0.65
CA TYR A 81 -4.88 2.29 0.23
C TYR A 81 -4.31 3.03 -0.97
N ASN A 82 -5.20 3.46 -1.87
CA ASN A 82 -4.82 4.45 -2.87
C ASN A 82 -4.54 5.80 -2.16
N PRO A 83 -3.36 6.42 -2.37
CA PRO A 83 -2.94 7.61 -1.63
C PRO A 83 -3.78 8.84 -1.96
N ALA A 84 -4.34 8.93 -3.17
CA ALA A 84 -5.18 10.06 -3.60
C ALA A 84 -6.67 9.85 -3.29
N ASN A 85 -7.11 8.60 -3.07
CA ASN A 85 -8.51 8.29 -2.79
C ASN A 85 -8.66 7.06 -1.91
N ALA A 86 -8.89 7.28 -0.62
CA ALA A 86 -9.03 6.23 0.39
C ALA A 86 -10.20 5.26 0.17
N LEU A 87 -11.09 5.50 -0.81
CA LEU A 87 -12.13 4.53 -1.19
C LEU A 87 -11.58 3.37 -2.01
N PHE A 88 -10.39 3.50 -2.58
CA PHE A 88 -9.75 2.43 -3.34
C PHE A 88 -8.67 1.72 -2.54
N PHE A 89 -8.62 0.41 -2.70
CA PHE A 89 -7.65 -0.46 -2.05
C PHE A 89 -7.10 -1.47 -3.06
N ALA A 90 -5.79 -1.61 -3.11
CA ALA A 90 -5.11 -2.61 -3.92
C ALA A 90 -4.65 -3.77 -3.05
N THR A 91 -4.77 -4.99 -3.56
CA THR A 91 -4.23 -6.21 -2.94
C THR A 91 -3.24 -6.88 -3.89
N ALA A 92 -2.17 -7.44 -3.33
CA ALA A 92 -1.26 -8.36 -4.00
C ALA A 92 -1.35 -9.72 -3.32
N SER A 93 -1.59 -10.77 -4.11
CA SER A 93 -1.71 -12.14 -3.64
C SER A 93 -1.07 -13.13 -4.60
N ASN A 94 -1.06 -14.40 -4.20
CA ASN A 94 -0.76 -15.52 -5.10
C ASN A 94 -1.80 -15.68 -6.24
N ARG A 95 -2.81 -14.82 -6.30
CA ARG A 95 -3.78 -14.70 -7.40
C ARG A 95 -3.70 -13.34 -8.08
N GLY A 96 -2.53 -12.71 -8.09
CA GLY A 96 -2.27 -11.48 -8.82
C GLY A 96 -2.67 -10.25 -8.03
N ILE A 97 -3.01 -9.18 -8.76
CA ILE A 97 -3.43 -7.91 -8.16
C ILE A 97 -4.93 -7.70 -8.35
N ARG A 98 -5.60 -7.25 -7.29
CA ARG A 98 -6.99 -6.81 -7.37
C ARG A 98 -7.15 -5.41 -6.81
N LEU A 99 -8.09 -4.69 -7.40
CA LEU A 99 -8.52 -3.39 -6.91
C LEU A 99 -9.94 -3.50 -6.37
N TYR A 100 -10.17 -2.84 -5.26
CA TYR A 100 -11.44 -2.82 -4.57
C TYR A 100 -11.93 -1.39 -4.39
N ASP A 101 -13.24 -1.21 -4.58
CA ASP A 101 -13.95 -0.07 -4.05
C ASP A 101 -14.48 -0.47 -2.66
N LEU A 102 -14.01 0.20 -1.61
CA LEU A 102 -14.36 -0.13 -0.23
C LEU A 102 -15.85 0.11 0.06
N ARG A 103 -16.57 0.89 -0.78
CA ARG A 103 -18.03 1.03 -0.72
C ARG A 103 -18.76 -0.26 -1.12
N ASN A 104 -18.14 -1.12 -1.95
CA ASN A 104 -18.64 -2.46 -2.27
C ASN A 104 -17.52 -3.50 -2.33
N ARG A 105 -17.02 -3.85 -1.15
CA ARG A 105 -15.98 -4.85 -0.93
C ARG A 105 -16.32 -6.29 -1.29
N LYS A 106 -17.60 -6.64 -1.54
CA LYS A 106 -18.01 -8.03 -1.80
C LYS A 106 -17.41 -8.59 -3.10
N LYS A 107 -16.97 -7.71 -4.01
CA LYS A 107 -16.38 -8.07 -5.29
C LYS A 107 -15.26 -7.11 -5.61
N ALA A 108 -14.18 -7.63 -6.19
CA ALA A 108 -13.14 -6.79 -6.76
C ALA A 108 -13.75 -5.89 -7.84
N LEU A 109 -13.37 -4.62 -7.81
CA LEU A 109 -13.68 -3.66 -8.85
C LEU A 109 -12.94 -3.99 -10.14
N LEU A 110 -11.68 -4.38 -9.99
CA LEU A 110 -10.84 -4.81 -11.10
C LEU A 110 -9.95 -5.98 -10.67
N ASP A 111 -9.76 -6.91 -11.60
CA ASP A 111 -8.92 -8.06 -11.44
C ASP A 111 -7.82 -8.03 -12.51
N LEU A 112 -6.58 -7.88 -12.08
CA LEU A 112 -5.42 -7.68 -12.96
C LEU A 112 -4.66 -8.98 -13.25
N ARG A 113 -5.26 -10.15 -12.96
CA ARG A 113 -4.66 -11.47 -13.19
C ARG A 113 -4.16 -11.71 -14.62
N THR A 114 -4.77 -11.06 -15.60
CA THR A 114 -4.35 -11.16 -17.01
C THR A 114 -3.04 -10.42 -17.29
N LEU A 115 -2.70 -9.40 -16.49
CA LEU A 115 -1.47 -8.62 -16.63
C LEU A 115 -0.35 -9.14 -15.70
N VAL A 116 -0.75 -9.59 -14.51
CA VAL A 116 0.10 -10.02 -13.39
C VAL A 116 -0.57 -11.23 -12.72
N LYS A 117 -0.05 -12.43 -12.98
CA LYS A 117 -0.70 -13.69 -12.58
C LYS A 117 -0.62 -13.95 -11.07
N GLU A 118 0.50 -13.55 -10.48
CA GLU A 118 0.81 -13.59 -9.06
C GLU A 118 1.56 -12.32 -8.70
N ALA A 119 1.39 -11.79 -7.49
CA ALA A 119 2.11 -10.60 -7.06
C ALA A 119 2.51 -10.73 -5.60
N ILE A 120 3.79 -10.55 -5.31
CA ILE A 120 4.32 -10.49 -3.93
C ILE A 120 4.23 -9.07 -3.35
N TYR A 121 4.08 -8.07 -4.22
CA TYR A 121 4.08 -6.67 -3.83
C TYR A 121 3.22 -5.84 -4.80
N VAL A 122 2.54 -4.83 -4.26
CA VAL A 122 1.83 -3.81 -5.03
C VAL A 122 2.00 -2.45 -4.36
N GLU A 123 2.24 -1.42 -5.15
CA GLU A 123 2.33 -0.05 -4.65
C GLU A 123 1.73 0.96 -5.62
N TRP A 124 0.90 1.85 -5.09
CA TRP A 124 0.41 3.00 -5.83
C TRP A 124 1.50 4.04 -6.05
N ASN A 125 1.48 4.70 -7.20
CA ASN A 125 2.18 5.98 -7.34
C ASN A 125 1.50 7.05 -6.46
N SER A 126 2.21 8.16 -6.20
CA SER A 126 1.74 9.22 -5.29
C SER A 126 0.40 9.85 -5.69
N THR A 127 0.09 9.87 -6.99
CA THR A 127 -1.19 10.40 -7.53
C THR A 127 -2.32 9.38 -7.53
N GLY A 128 -2.06 8.11 -7.18
CA GLY A 128 -3.06 7.04 -7.18
C GLY A 128 -3.58 6.66 -8.57
N THR A 129 -2.82 6.93 -9.63
CA THR A 129 -3.19 6.68 -11.03
C THR A 129 -2.45 5.51 -11.66
N ALA A 130 -1.53 4.87 -10.95
CA ALA A 130 -0.79 3.72 -11.43
C ALA A 130 -0.31 2.84 -10.28
N LEU A 131 0.06 1.60 -10.63
CA LEU A 131 0.58 0.59 -9.72
C LEU A 131 1.93 0.07 -10.20
N ALA A 132 2.90 -0.01 -9.30
CA ALA A 132 4.04 -0.89 -9.43
C ALA A 132 3.69 -2.27 -8.87
N ALA A 133 3.96 -3.32 -9.64
CA ALA A 133 3.66 -4.70 -9.31
C ALA A 133 4.93 -5.55 -9.39
N LEU A 134 5.22 -6.32 -8.34
CA LEU A 134 6.34 -7.27 -8.33
C LEU A 134 5.80 -8.70 -8.26
N GLN A 135 6.34 -9.56 -9.12
CA GLN A 135 6.08 -11.00 -9.12
C GLN A 135 7.38 -11.71 -8.74
N SER A 136 7.28 -12.92 -8.23
CA SER A 136 8.48 -13.70 -7.95
C SER A 136 9.23 -13.99 -9.25
N HIS A 137 10.56 -13.85 -9.23
CA HIS A 137 11.45 -14.16 -10.36
C HIS A 137 11.07 -13.50 -11.71
N SER A 138 10.42 -12.33 -11.68
CA SER A 138 10.00 -11.60 -12.88
C SER A 138 10.32 -10.12 -12.76
N ASP A 139 10.42 -9.45 -13.91
CA ASP A 139 10.62 -8.00 -13.94
C ASP A 139 9.43 -7.24 -13.31
N PRO A 140 9.69 -6.11 -12.63
CA PRO A 140 8.64 -5.21 -12.18
C PRO A 140 7.71 -4.80 -13.32
N THR A 141 6.42 -4.75 -13.05
CA THR A 141 5.40 -4.31 -14.01
C THR A 141 4.78 -3.01 -13.54
N TYR A 142 4.77 -1.99 -14.39
CA TYR A 142 4.01 -0.76 -14.15
C TYR A 142 2.65 -0.85 -14.85
N ILE A 143 1.59 -0.55 -14.10
CA ILE A 143 0.21 -0.65 -14.58
C ILE A 143 -0.45 0.70 -14.36
N ASP A 144 -0.73 1.38 -15.45
CA ASP A 144 -1.51 2.58 -15.39
C ASP A 144 -2.99 2.25 -15.14
N VAL A 145 -3.60 2.98 -14.22
CA VAL A 145 -4.99 2.82 -13.78
C VAL A 145 -5.68 4.17 -13.87
N TRP A 146 -6.38 4.42 -14.97
CA TRP A 146 -7.09 5.68 -15.17
C TRP A 146 -8.59 5.46 -15.38
N SER A 147 -9.39 6.39 -14.87
CA SER A 147 -10.80 6.50 -15.21
C SER A 147 -10.96 7.58 -16.28
N SER A 148 -11.72 7.31 -17.34
CA SER A 148 -12.05 8.33 -18.36
C SER A 148 -13.12 9.32 -17.89
N LEU A 149 -13.62 9.18 -16.66
CA LEU A 149 -14.65 10.02 -16.04
C LEU A 149 -14.27 10.31 -14.58
N PRO A 150 -14.65 11.47 -14.02
CA PRO A 150 -14.61 11.69 -12.58
C PRO A 150 -15.33 10.54 -11.89
N ILE A 151 -14.70 9.93 -10.89
CA ILE A 151 -15.28 8.81 -10.16
C ILE A 151 -16.50 9.37 -9.40
N PRO A 152 -17.74 8.99 -9.77
CA PRO A 152 -18.91 9.63 -9.20
C PRO A 152 -19.03 9.33 -7.70
N TYR A 153 -19.61 10.28 -6.96
CA TYR A 153 -20.01 10.10 -5.56
C TYR A 153 -21.06 8.98 -5.37
N SER A 154 -21.77 8.62 -6.45
CA SER A 154 -22.71 7.50 -6.56
C SER A 154 -22.00 6.18 -6.92
N TYR A 155 -22.60 5.05 -6.53
CA TYR A 155 -22.15 3.69 -6.87
C TYR A 155 -22.41 3.30 -8.34
N ASP A 156 -22.14 4.20 -9.28
CA ASP A 156 -22.02 3.80 -10.69
C ASP A 156 -20.62 3.24 -10.87
N LYS A 157 -20.50 1.96 -11.24
CA LYS A 157 -19.20 1.29 -11.44
C LYS A 157 -18.29 2.19 -12.29
N PRO A 158 -17.20 2.74 -11.74
CA PRO A 158 -16.34 3.64 -12.49
C PRO A 158 -15.77 2.89 -13.69
N ARG A 159 -15.77 3.55 -14.86
CA ARG A 159 -15.14 3.01 -16.08
C ARG A 159 -13.63 3.13 -15.95
N ILE A 160 -13.03 2.22 -15.19
CA ILE A 160 -11.59 2.13 -15.02
C ILE A 160 -11.02 1.38 -16.22
N ARG A 161 -9.99 1.97 -16.83
CA ARG A 161 -9.17 1.37 -17.88
C ARG A 161 -7.79 1.09 -17.29
N VAL A 162 -7.16 0.05 -17.83
CA VAL A 162 -5.80 -0.32 -17.45
C VAL A 162 -4.93 -0.57 -18.65
N LYS A 163 -3.67 -0.19 -18.52
CA LYS A 163 -2.62 -0.48 -19.49
C LYS A 163 -1.38 -0.95 -18.75
N LYS A 164 -0.80 -2.04 -19.23
CA LYS A 164 0.52 -2.48 -18.83
C LYS A 164 1.56 -1.66 -19.60
N THR A 165 2.46 -1.02 -18.88
CA THR A 165 3.54 -0.21 -19.43
C THR A 165 4.85 -0.87 -19.03
N TYR A 166 5.68 -1.15 -20.03
CA TYR A 166 7.00 -1.75 -19.79
C TYR A 166 7.97 -0.69 -19.30
N LEU A 167 8.95 -1.07 -18.48
CA LEU A 167 9.99 -0.15 -17.99
C LEU A 167 10.73 0.55 -19.15
N SER A 168 10.91 -0.13 -20.27
CA SER A 168 11.49 0.44 -21.50
C SER A 168 10.65 1.57 -22.14
N GLU A 169 9.38 1.68 -21.77
CA GLU A 169 8.44 2.70 -22.27
C GLU A 169 8.26 3.87 -21.30
N LEU A 170 8.83 3.79 -20.09
CA LEU A 170 8.80 4.86 -19.11
C LEU A 170 9.86 5.92 -19.48
N SER A 171 9.41 7.15 -19.68
CA SER A 171 10.29 8.31 -19.65
C SER A 171 10.38 8.78 -18.22
N PHE A 172 11.57 8.76 -17.65
CA PHE A 172 11.85 9.46 -16.40
C PHE A 172 12.25 10.88 -16.78
N ASP A 173 11.46 11.88 -16.41
CA ASP A 173 11.96 13.25 -16.36
C ASP A 173 13.07 13.24 -15.31
N GLU A 174 14.32 13.39 -15.74
CA GLU A 174 15.43 13.76 -14.88
C GLU A 174 15.14 15.17 -14.35
N GLY A 175 14.29 15.27 -13.33
CA GLY A 175 14.19 16.48 -12.54
C GLY A 175 15.59 16.81 -12.05
N LEU A 176 16.03 18.06 -12.25
CA LEU A 176 17.33 18.58 -11.81
C LEU A 176 17.55 18.22 -10.33
N VAL A 177 18.25 17.11 -10.08
CA VAL A 177 18.75 16.77 -8.76
C VAL A 177 19.90 17.74 -8.52
N ALA A 178 19.76 18.62 -7.53
CA ALA A 178 20.90 19.39 -7.06
C ALA A 178 21.99 18.38 -6.67
N ASP A 179 23.19 18.56 -7.21
CA ASP A 179 24.31 17.65 -7.05
C ASP A 179 24.88 17.76 -5.63
N ASP A 180 24.17 17.17 -4.66
CA ASP A 180 24.53 17.12 -3.24
C ASP A 180 25.83 16.31 -3.01
N THR A 181 26.35 15.62 -4.04
CA THR A 181 27.62 14.87 -3.94
C THR A 181 28.82 15.79 -3.72
N ALA A 182 28.73 17.06 -4.13
CA ALA A 182 29.79 18.04 -3.90
C ALA A 182 29.89 18.48 -2.42
N GLU A 183 28.78 18.51 -1.69
CA GLU A 183 28.77 18.82 -0.25
C GLU A 183 29.34 17.64 0.56
N ASP A 184 28.99 16.41 0.20
CA ASP A 184 29.49 15.19 0.84
C ASP A 184 31.01 15.00 0.64
N LEU A 185 31.53 15.32 -0.54
CA LEU A 185 32.98 15.27 -0.82
C LEU A 185 33.77 16.33 -0.04
N ASN A 186 33.18 17.52 0.16
CA ASN A 186 33.82 18.57 0.97
C ASN A 186 33.82 18.21 2.47
N MET A 187 32.77 17.56 2.97
CA MET A 187 32.72 17.08 4.35
C MET A 187 33.76 15.98 4.62
N LEU A 188 33.96 15.04 3.70
CA LEU A 188 34.98 13.99 3.85
C LEU A 188 36.41 14.56 3.88
N ASN A 189 36.72 15.52 3.00
CA ASN A 189 38.03 16.19 2.99
C ASN A 189 38.29 17.04 4.24
N TYR A 190 37.24 17.52 4.90
CA TYR A 190 37.37 18.28 6.16
C TYR A 190 37.76 17.38 7.34
N PHE A 191 37.26 16.14 7.38
CA PHE A 191 37.64 15.17 8.43
C PHE A 191 39.08 14.67 8.26
N ASP A 192 39.54 14.47 7.03
CA ASP A 192 40.94 14.06 6.75
C ASP A 192 41.98 15.15 7.11
N GLN A 193 41.56 16.41 7.24
CA GLN A 193 42.43 17.52 7.68
C GLN A 193 42.53 17.66 9.20
N LEU A 194 41.63 17.03 9.96
CA LEU A 194 41.64 17.09 11.43
C LEU A 194 42.51 15.99 12.06
N ASP A 195 42.91 14.99 11.27
CA ASP A 195 43.72 13.85 11.71
C ASP A 195 45.23 13.97 11.38
N ASN A 196 45.72 15.16 11.02
CA ASN A 196 47.16 15.48 10.83
C ASN A 196 47.68 16.54 11.82
#